data_AF-A0A8X7RHJ1-F1
#
_entry.id   AF-A0A8X7RHJ1-F1
#
_cell.length_a   1.000
_cell.length_b   1.000
_cell.length_c   1.000
_cell.angle_alpha   90.00
_cell.angle_beta   90.00
_cell.angle_gamma   90.00
#
_symmetry.space_group_name_H-M   'P 1'
#
loop_
_entity.id
_entity.type
_entity.pdbx_description
1 polymer ?
#
loop_
_entity_poly.entity_id
_entity_poly.type
_entity_poly.pdbx_seq_one_letter_code
_entity_poly.pdbx_strand_id
1 'polypeptide(L)'
;MRIGAFTLDSRVSLLTEKLSSPLRVPREGTIERMLESSGSCIVKDIKSGIWIADLQLVRCPVCDLSTCDGTMQTLDVRHIELFLNEGYKNGSWEYNLIASHKLQKDAVAACGAIFDLKHLKSSSSYDSQPKAMIAPHAVAVHTRLQENEGIVVKYQTMKVGTDGDIVSIRISQQLL
;
A
#
# COMPACT_ATOMS: atom_id res chain seq x y z
N MET A 1 -4.96 9.61 9.36
CA MET A 1 -4.70 9.07 10.70
C MET A 1 -3.36 8.37 10.68
N ARG A 2 -2.48 8.63 11.66
CA ARG A 2 -1.24 7.86 11.80
C ARG A 2 -1.54 6.47 12.32
N ILE A 3 -1.04 5.45 11.63
CA ILE A 3 -1.15 4.06 12.06
C ILE A 3 -0.01 3.75 13.04
N GLY A 4 1.22 4.13 12.69
CA GLY A 4 2.40 3.85 13.49
C GLY A 4 3.68 3.92 12.66
N ALA A 5 4.73 3.26 13.16
CA ALA A 5 6.00 3.11 12.47
C ALA A 5 6.45 1.65 12.44
N PHE A 6 7.16 1.27 11.40
CA PHE A 6 7.72 -0.07 11.19
C PHE A 6 9.06 0.02 10.46
N THR A 7 9.78 -1.08 10.38
CA THR A 7 11.10 -1.13 9.74
C THR A 7 11.04 -1.94 8.45
N LEU A 8 11.67 -1.41 7.40
CA LEU A 8 12.04 -2.18 6.21
C LEU A 8 13.55 -2.32 6.25
N ASP A 9 14.05 -3.51 6.57
CA ASP A 9 15.47 -3.84 6.62
C ASP A 9 15.99 -4.24 5.24
N SER A 10 15.17 -4.94 4.47
CA SER A 10 15.56 -5.36 3.13
C SER A 10 15.28 -4.26 2.10
N ARG A 11 16.06 -4.27 1.02
CA ARG A 11 15.82 -3.39 -0.14
C ARG A 11 14.66 -3.90 -1.02
N VAL A 12 13.86 -4.84 -0.52
CA VAL A 12 12.80 -5.53 -1.28
C VAL A 12 11.55 -5.68 -0.42
N SER A 13 10.42 -5.13 -0.89
CA SER A 13 9.14 -5.24 -0.19
C SER A 13 8.10 -5.97 -1.02
N LEU A 14 7.22 -6.70 -0.34
CA LEU A 14 5.98 -7.23 -0.92
C LEU A 14 4.84 -6.27 -0.64
N LEU A 15 4.17 -5.83 -1.69
CA LEU A 15 2.97 -4.99 -1.64
C LEU A 15 1.78 -5.84 -2.06
N THR A 16 0.65 -5.73 -1.37
CA THR A 16 -0.53 -6.55 -1.67
C THR A 16 -1.84 -5.83 -1.37
N GLU A 17 -2.85 -6.10 -2.18
CA GLU A 17 -4.24 -5.69 -1.94
C GLU A 17 -5.07 -6.77 -1.24
N LYS A 18 -4.43 -7.87 -0.83
CA LYS A 18 -5.08 -9.01 -0.17
C LYS A 18 -4.34 -9.39 1.12
N LEU A 19 -5.11 -9.63 2.17
CA LEU A 19 -4.64 -10.08 3.49
C LEU A 19 -4.99 -11.54 3.79
N SER A 20 -5.43 -12.30 2.78
CA SER A 20 -5.80 -13.70 2.93
C SER A 20 -4.58 -14.60 3.21
N SER A 21 -4.71 -15.48 4.21
CA SER A 21 -3.73 -16.54 4.45
C SER A 21 -4.03 -17.78 3.58
N PRO A 22 -3.01 -18.44 2.99
CA PRO A 22 -1.60 -18.07 3.02
C PRO A 22 -1.27 -16.93 2.07
N LEU A 23 -0.41 -16.01 2.52
CA LEU A 23 0.10 -14.92 1.67
C LEU A 23 0.96 -15.54 0.56
N ARG A 24 0.59 -15.34 -0.70
CA ARG A 24 1.35 -15.87 -1.84
C ARG A 24 2.35 -14.83 -2.33
N VAL A 25 3.63 -15.12 -2.16
CA VAL A 25 4.70 -14.33 -2.79
C VAL A 25 4.67 -14.60 -4.29
N PRO A 26 4.54 -13.58 -5.16
CA PRO A 26 4.51 -13.78 -6.60
C PRO A 26 5.88 -14.22 -7.12
N ARG A 27 5.87 -14.99 -8.21
CA ARG A 27 7.11 -15.31 -8.94
C ARG A 27 7.62 -14.06 -9.65
N GLU A 28 8.94 -14.01 -9.90
CA GLU A 28 9.57 -12.88 -10.56
C GLU A 28 8.95 -12.62 -11.95
N GLY A 29 8.76 -11.34 -12.28
CA GLY A 29 8.06 -10.89 -13.48
C GLY A 29 7.83 -9.37 -13.43
N THR A 30 7.08 -8.84 -14.40
CA THR A 30 6.66 -7.43 -14.33
C THR A 30 5.64 -7.24 -13.21
N ILE A 31 5.55 -6.02 -12.67
CA ILE A 31 4.64 -5.70 -11.55
C ILE A 31 3.19 -6.02 -11.94
N GLU A 32 2.81 -5.73 -13.18
CA GLU A 32 1.47 -5.98 -13.72
C GLU A 32 1.14 -7.48 -13.70
N ARG A 33 2.04 -8.33 -14.21
CA ARG A 33 1.84 -9.79 -14.22
C ARG A 33 1.77 -10.37 -12.80
N MET A 34 2.55 -9.83 -11.87
CA MET A 34 2.50 -10.26 -10.47
C MET A 34 1.14 -9.91 -9.83
N LEU A 35 0.62 -8.71 -10.08
CA LEU A 35 -0.68 -8.26 -9.58
C LEU A 35 -1.83 -9.05 -10.19
N GLU A 36 -1.84 -9.25 -11.51
CA GLU A 36 -2.88 -10.05 -12.19
C GLU A 36 -2.96 -11.48 -11.65
N SER A 37 -1.81 -12.09 -11.35
CA SER A 37 -1.74 -13.49 -10.90
C SER A 37 -2.01 -13.68 -9.40
N SER A 38 -1.70 -12.70 -8.56
CA SER A 38 -1.71 -12.88 -7.09
C SER A 38 -2.40 -11.77 -6.29
N GLY A 39 -2.66 -10.60 -6.88
CA GLY A 39 -3.04 -9.38 -6.16
C GLY A 39 -1.91 -8.79 -5.32
N SER A 40 -0.66 -9.17 -5.62
CA SER A 40 0.53 -8.69 -4.92
C SER A 40 1.72 -8.51 -5.87
N CYS A 41 2.69 -7.69 -5.50
CA CYS A 41 3.89 -7.45 -6.29
C CYS A 41 5.12 -7.23 -5.41
N ILE A 42 6.29 -7.51 -5.98
CA ILE A 42 7.58 -7.22 -5.37
C ILE A 42 8.10 -5.89 -5.89
N VAL A 43 8.50 -5.00 -4.97
CA VAL A 43 9.17 -3.74 -5.28
C VAL A 43 10.59 -3.79 -4.71
N LYS A 44 11.56 -3.40 -5.54
CA LYS A 44 13.00 -3.36 -5.22
C LYS A 44 13.44 -1.91 -4.95
N ASP A 45 14.70 -1.74 -4.57
CA ASP A 45 15.34 -0.43 -4.30
C ASP A 45 14.67 0.34 -3.16
N ILE A 46 14.11 -0.36 -2.18
CA ILE A 46 13.55 0.24 -0.98
C ILE A 46 14.67 0.78 -0.10
N LYS A 47 14.53 2.02 0.38
CA LYS A 47 15.42 2.57 1.40
C LYS A 47 15.21 1.83 2.72
N SER A 48 16.28 1.25 3.25
CA SER A 48 16.23 0.57 4.54
C SER A 48 16.12 1.57 5.69
N GLY A 49 15.43 1.18 6.76
CA GLY A 49 15.27 1.98 7.97
C GLY A 49 13.83 2.06 8.47
N ILE A 50 13.53 3.11 9.22
CA ILE A 50 12.23 3.32 9.85
C ILE A 50 11.28 4.05 8.90
N TRP A 51 10.08 3.51 8.78
CA TRP A 51 8.99 4.01 7.95
C TRP A 51 7.80 4.39 8.81
N ILE A 52 7.19 5.53 8.51
CA ILE A 52 5.97 6.02 9.15
C ILE A 52 4.80 5.69 8.25
N ALA A 53 3.76 5.06 8.80
CA ALA A 53 2.56 4.68 8.08
C ALA A 53 1.36 5.52 8.49
N ASP A 54 0.63 6.00 7.49
CA ASP A 54 -0.59 6.76 7.62
C ASP A 54 -1.72 6.12 6.79
N LEU A 55 -2.91 6.09 7.37
CA LEU A 55 -4.16 5.72 6.71
C LEU A 55 -4.98 6.98 6.44
N GLN A 56 -5.34 7.22 5.19
CA GLN A 56 -6.28 8.25 4.78
C GLN A 56 -7.54 7.60 4.23
N LEU A 57 -8.70 7.99 4.77
CA LEU A 57 -10.01 7.64 4.23
C LEU A 57 -10.61 8.94 3.71
N VAL A 58 -10.74 9.06 2.40
CA VAL A 58 -11.34 10.20 1.73
C VAL A 58 -12.71 9.77 1.26
N ARG A 59 -13.74 10.51 1.64
CA ARG A 59 -15.09 10.34 1.10
C ARG A 59 -15.31 11.36 -0.01
N CYS A 60 -16.22 11.05 -0.93
CA CYS A 60 -16.59 11.99 -1.97
C CYS A 60 -17.13 13.29 -1.34
N PRO A 61 -16.52 14.46 -1.58
CA PRO A 61 -16.94 15.71 -0.94
C PRO A 61 -18.31 16.20 -1.43
N VAL A 62 -18.82 15.64 -2.53
CA VAL A 62 -20.11 16.01 -3.12
C VAL A 62 -21.27 15.33 -2.37
N CYS A 63 -21.15 14.03 -2.07
CA CYS A 63 -22.26 13.26 -1.49
C CYS A 63 -21.96 12.66 -0.11
N ASP A 64 -20.70 12.60 0.32
CA ASP A 64 -20.22 11.97 1.57
C ASP A 64 -20.67 10.50 1.78
N LEU A 65 -21.13 9.84 0.71
CA LEU A 65 -21.56 8.45 0.73
C LEU A 65 -20.36 7.51 0.61
N SER A 66 -20.31 6.48 1.45
CA SER A 66 -19.26 5.44 1.41
C SER A 66 -19.33 4.53 0.20
N THR A 67 -20.38 4.62 -0.61
CA THR A 67 -20.61 3.85 -1.85
C THR A 67 -20.23 4.63 -3.11
N CYS A 68 -19.86 5.91 -2.99
CA CYS A 68 -19.51 6.72 -4.15
C CYS A 68 -18.10 6.40 -4.66
N ASP A 69 -17.91 6.42 -5.98
CA ASP A 69 -16.64 6.24 -6.70
C ASP A 69 -15.56 7.26 -6.25
N GLY A 70 -15.99 8.39 -5.67
CA GLY A 70 -15.12 9.38 -5.04
C GLY A 70 -14.58 8.96 -3.67
N THR A 71 -15.00 7.82 -3.13
CA THR A 71 -14.49 7.25 -1.87
C THR A 71 -13.20 6.50 -2.12
N MET A 72 -12.19 6.80 -1.32
CA MET A 72 -10.84 6.28 -1.47
C MET A 72 -10.20 5.96 -0.12
N GLN A 73 -9.64 4.76 0.00
CA GLN A 73 -8.69 4.41 1.06
C GLN A 73 -7.27 4.56 0.54
N THR A 74 -6.38 5.16 1.33
CA THR A 74 -4.96 5.25 1.00
C THR A 74 -4.10 4.82 2.19
N LEU A 75 -3.26 3.81 1.99
CA LEU A 75 -2.12 3.49 2.85
C LEU A 75 -0.90 4.22 2.28
N ASP A 76 -0.36 5.16 3.04
CA ASP A 76 0.84 5.94 2.68
C ASP A 76 1.94 5.62 3.69
N VAL A 77 3.07 5.10 3.23
CA VAL A 77 4.25 4.83 4.06
C VAL A 77 5.45 5.63 3.58
N ARG A 78 6.12 6.31 4.50
CA ARG A 78 7.22 7.22 4.21
C ARG A 78 8.43 6.91 5.06
N HIS A 79 9.60 6.83 4.45
CA HIS A 79 10.85 6.71 5.18
C HIS A 79 11.04 7.96 6.06
N ILE A 80 11.49 7.80 7.30
CA ILE A 80 11.59 8.90 8.27
C ILE A 80 12.48 10.06 7.81
N GLU A 81 13.57 9.76 7.09
CA GLU A 81 14.47 10.78 6.54
C GLU A 81 13.83 11.62 5.43
N LEU A 82 12.73 11.17 4.81
CA LEU A 82 12.02 11.96 3.80
C LEU A 82 11.56 13.32 4.36
N PHE A 83 11.17 13.34 5.64
CA PHE A 83 10.73 14.56 6.33
C PHE A 83 11.86 15.56 6.59
N LEU A 84 13.12 15.17 6.36
CA LEU A 84 14.28 16.07 6.44
C LEU A 84 14.58 16.74 5.10
N ASN A 85 14.02 16.24 3.98
CA ASN A 85 14.30 16.75 2.64
C ASN A 85 13.48 18.02 2.30
N GLU A 86 14.14 19.08 1.86
CA GLU A 86 13.47 20.35 1.51
C GLU A 86 12.52 20.23 0.32
N GLY A 87 12.86 19.42 -0.69
CA GLY A 87 11.96 19.15 -1.82
C GLY A 87 10.69 18.41 -1.41
N TYR A 88 10.76 17.57 -0.37
CA TYR A 88 9.57 16.96 0.17
C TYR A 88 8.73 17.99 0.95
N LYS A 89 9.37 18.79 1.82
CA LYS A 89 8.69 19.82 2.63
C LYS A 89 8.01 20.89 1.79
N ASN A 90 8.63 21.28 0.67
CA ASN A 90 8.07 22.29 -0.24
C ASN A 90 7.12 21.70 -1.29
N GLY A 91 6.88 20.38 -1.28
CA GLY A 91 5.93 19.71 -2.17
C GLY A 91 6.43 19.46 -3.60
N SER A 92 7.73 19.62 -3.88
CA SER A 92 8.29 19.38 -5.22
C SER A 92 8.47 17.90 -5.57
N TRP A 93 8.27 16.99 -4.62
CA TRP A 93 8.40 15.55 -4.84
C TRP A 93 7.06 14.95 -5.24
N GLU A 94 7.06 14.15 -6.31
CA GLU A 94 5.85 13.53 -6.84
C GLU A 94 5.87 12.00 -6.71
N TYR A 95 4.67 11.44 -6.61
CA TYR A 95 4.46 10.00 -6.70
C TYR A 95 4.38 9.55 -8.15
N ASN A 96 5.16 8.54 -8.50
CA ASN A 96 5.07 7.85 -9.78
C ASN A 96 4.15 6.64 -9.66
N LEU A 97 3.23 6.47 -10.62
CA LEU A 97 2.42 5.26 -10.72
C LEU A 97 3.30 4.11 -11.21
N ILE A 98 3.40 3.05 -10.42
CA ILE A 98 4.16 1.84 -10.80
C ILE A 98 3.26 0.69 -11.26
N ALA A 99 2.00 0.68 -10.83
CA ALA A 99 0.98 -0.24 -11.33
C ALA A 99 -0.44 0.16 -10.92
N SER A 100 -1.42 -0.37 -11.65
CA SER A 100 -2.84 -0.28 -11.32
C SER A 100 -3.51 -1.62 -11.58
N HIS A 101 -4.45 -2.00 -10.72
CA HIS A 101 -5.22 -3.24 -10.85
C HIS A 101 -6.70 -2.96 -10.60
N LYS A 102 -7.57 -3.40 -11.52
CA LYS A 102 -9.02 -3.19 -11.46
C LYS A 102 -9.70 -4.48 -11.03
N LEU A 103 -10.36 -4.45 -9.87
CA LEU A 103 -11.13 -5.56 -9.34
C LEU A 103 -12.62 -5.32 -9.65
N GLN A 104 -13.11 -5.89 -10.76
CA GLN A 104 -14.49 -5.70 -11.27
C GLN A 104 -15.50 -6.68 -10.66
N LYS A 105 -15.57 -6.74 -9.34
CA LYS A 105 -16.57 -7.50 -8.57
C LYS A 105 -16.81 -6.78 -7.26
N ASP A 106 -18.00 -6.97 -6.68
CA ASP A 106 -18.32 -6.44 -5.35
C ASP A 106 -17.22 -6.78 -4.35
N ALA A 107 -16.45 -5.77 -3.97
CA ALA A 107 -15.31 -5.90 -3.09
C ALA A 107 -15.80 -5.76 -1.66
N VAL A 108 -15.75 -6.84 -0.88
CA VAL A 108 -16.18 -6.84 0.53
C VAL A 108 -15.32 -5.90 1.40
N ALA A 109 -14.06 -5.70 1.01
CA ALA A 109 -13.13 -4.85 1.73
C ALA A 109 -12.06 -4.25 0.82
N ALA A 110 -11.62 -3.04 1.16
CA ALA A 110 -10.39 -2.44 0.68
C ALA A 110 -9.26 -2.84 1.64
N CYS A 111 -8.30 -3.62 1.16
CA CYS A 111 -7.12 -4.04 1.91
C CYS A 111 -5.84 -3.54 1.25
N GLY A 112 -4.86 -3.11 2.04
CA GLY A 112 -3.53 -2.77 1.55
C GLY A 112 -2.49 -3.18 2.58
N ALA A 113 -1.42 -3.84 2.16
CA ALA A 113 -0.36 -4.22 3.06
C ALA A 113 1.02 -4.18 2.40
N ILE A 114 2.01 -3.93 3.24
CA ILE A 114 3.42 -3.84 2.87
C ILE A 114 4.21 -4.67 3.87
N PHE A 115 5.01 -5.60 3.37
CA PHE A 115 5.85 -6.48 4.15
C PHE A 115 7.30 -6.35 3.72
N ASP A 116 8.21 -6.33 4.69
CA ASP A 116 9.60 -6.64 4.41
C ASP A 116 9.70 -8.11 3.96
N LEU A 117 10.18 -8.34 2.74
CA LEU A 117 10.25 -9.68 2.17
C LEU A 117 11.17 -10.62 2.97
N LYS A 118 12.23 -10.09 3.59
CA LYS A 118 13.17 -10.86 4.42
C LYS A 118 12.51 -11.44 5.66
N HIS A 119 11.53 -10.73 6.22
CA HIS A 119 10.87 -11.09 7.47
C HIS A 119 9.50 -11.75 7.26
N LEU A 120 9.08 -11.92 6.00
CA LEU A 120 7.82 -12.55 5.66
C LEU A 120 7.88 -14.05 5.94
N LYS A 121 7.23 -14.49 7.03
CA LYS A 121 7.03 -15.91 7.34
C LYS A 121 5.78 -16.41 6.63
N SER A 122 5.90 -17.56 5.95
CA SER A 122 4.83 -18.21 5.18
C SER A 122 3.56 -18.56 5.98
N SER A 123 3.61 -18.54 7.31
CA SER A 123 2.53 -18.96 8.21
C SER A 123 1.93 -17.85 9.09
N SER A 124 2.19 -16.57 8.78
CA SER A 124 1.65 -15.47 9.59
C SER A 124 0.13 -15.32 9.38
N SER A 125 -0.66 -15.71 10.38
CA SER A 125 -2.10 -15.46 10.44
C SER A 125 -2.32 -14.01 10.87
N TYR A 126 -2.61 -13.14 9.91
CA TYR A 126 -3.04 -11.77 10.21
C TYR A 126 -4.52 -11.84 10.59
N ASP A 127 -4.79 -11.79 11.89
CA ASP A 127 -6.16 -11.80 12.39
C ASP A 127 -6.92 -10.58 11.87
N SER A 128 -8.11 -10.83 11.31
CA SER A 128 -8.91 -9.91 10.49
C SER A 128 -9.55 -8.73 11.25
N GLN A 129 -8.96 -8.29 12.37
CA GLN A 129 -9.66 -7.44 13.34
C GLN A 129 -9.35 -5.95 13.42
N PRO A 130 -8.31 -5.33 12.84
CA PRO A 130 -8.23 -3.87 12.90
C PRO A 130 -8.31 -3.15 11.54
N LYS A 131 -8.87 -1.93 11.57
CA LYS A 131 -8.85 -0.96 10.46
C LYS A 131 -7.43 -0.69 9.95
N ALA A 132 -6.44 -0.83 10.82
CA ALA A 132 -5.02 -0.77 10.51
C ALA A 132 -4.19 -1.56 11.53
N MET A 133 -3.12 -2.22 11.09
CA MET A 133 -2.20 -3.02 11.89
C MET A 133 -0.76 -2.63 11.58
N ILE A 134 0.08 -2.57 12.62
CA ILE A 134 1.53 -2.40 12.50
C ILE A 134 2.20 -3.59 13.20
N ALA A 135 3.18 -4.15 12.53
CA ALA A 135 4.13 -5.11 13.07
C ALA A 135 5.56 -4.56 12.86
N PRO A 136 6.59 -5.11 13.52
CA PRO A 136 7.96 -4.60 13.38
C PRO A 136 8.45 -4.48 11.93
N HIS A 137 8.02 -5.38 11.03
CA HIS A 137 8.45 -5.41 9.64
C HIS A 137 7.28 -5.45 8.64
N ALA A 138 6.10 -4.97 9.05
CA ALA A 138 4.94 -4.93 8.18
C ALA A 138 3.92 -3.88 8.62
N VAL A 139 3.11 -3.45 7.66
CA VAL A 139 1.90 -2.66 7.90
C VAL A 139 0.77 -3.19 7.05
N ALA A 140 -0.44 -3.13 7.58
CA ALA A 140 -1.66 -3.50 6.87
C ALA A 140 -2.80 -2.53 7.22
N VAL A 141 -3.70 -2.32 6.26
CA VAL A 141 -4.99 -1.64 6.45
C VAL A 141 -6.09 -2.49 5.88
N HIS A 142 -7.26 -2.44 6.54
CA HIS A 142 -8.42 -3.22 6.15
C HIS A 142 -9.69 -2.44 6.46
N THR A 143 -10.39 -1.97 5.43
CA THR A 143 -11.66 -1.26 5.56
C THR A 143 -12.75 -2.06 4.88
N ARG A 144 -13.80 -2.44 5.63
CA ARG A 144 -14.99 -3.06 5.02
C ARG A 144 -15.69 -2.04 4.14
N LEU A 145 -16.05 -2.45 2.94
CA LEU A 145 -16.80 -1.63 2.00
C LEU A 145 -18.29 -1.99 2.09
N GLN A 146 -19.13 -1.05 1.67
CA GLN A 146 -20.53 -1.34 1.34
C GLN A 146 -20.58 -1.96 -0.07
N GLU A 147 -21.74 -2.43 -0.51
CA GLU A 147 -21.93 -2.91 -1.89
C GLU A 147 -21.39 -1.91 -2.91
N ASN A 148 -20.60 -2.40 -3.87
CA ASN A 148 -19.93 -1.58 -4.88
C ASN A 148 -19.78 -2.32 -6.21
N GLU A 149 -19.46 -1.60 -7.29
CA GLU A 149 -19.19 -2.18 -8.61
C GLU A 149 -17.76 -2.70 -8.76
N GLY A 150 -16.94 -2.49 -7.72
CA GLY A 150 -15.56 -2.91 -7.63
C GLY A 150 -14.63 -1.80 -7.17
N ILE A 151 -13.33 -2.05 -7.25
CA ILE A 151 -12.30 -1.09 -6.86
C ILE A 151 -11.15 -1.01 -7.86
N VAL A 152 -10.56 0.18 -7.97
CA VAL A 152 -9.25 0.38 -8.60
C VAL A 152 -8.19 0.52 -7.53
N VAL A 153 -7.23 -0.39 -7.54
CA VAL A 153 -6.04 -0.32 -6.70
C VAL A 153 -4.91 0.31 -7.51
N LYS A 154 -4.25 1.33 -6.97
CA LYS A 154 -3.05 1.93 -7.56
C LYS A 154 -1.89 1.80 -6.58
N TYR A 155 -0.74 1.43 -7.11
CA TYR A 155 0.53 1.33 -6.40
C TYR A 155 1.41 2.46 -6.92
N GLN A 156 1.89 3.30 -6.02
CA GLN A 156 2.69 4.46 -6.36
C GLN A 156 3.92 4.54 -5.47
N THR A 157 5.01 5.07 -6.01
CA THR A 157 6.27 5.21 -5.28
C THR A 157 6.87 6.59 -5.49
N MET A 158 7.68 7.00 -4.54
CA MET A 158 8.47 8.22 -4.59
C MET A 158 9.94 7.86 -4.39
N LYS A 159 10.81 8.31 -5.28
CA LYS A 159 12.23 7.96 -5.32
C LYS A 159 13.12 9.17 -5.06
N VAL A 160 14.31 8.92 -4.51
CA VAL A 160 15.39 9.93 -4.45
C VAL A 160 15.98 10.09 -5.85
N GLY A 161 15.54 11.11 -6.59
CA GLY A 161 15.93 11.28 -8.00
C GLY A 161 15.43 10.14 -8.90
N THR A 162 15.96 10.04 -10.11
CA THR A 162 15.48 9.06 -11.12
C THR A 162 15.82 7.61 -10.75
N ASP A 163 17.04 7.39 -10.25
CA ASP A 163 17.61 6.05 -10.04
C ASP A 163 17.91 5.72 -8.58
N GLY A 164 17.57 6.61 -7.65
CA GLY A 164 17.81 6.37 -6.23
C GLY A 164 16.74 5.54 -5.54
N ASP A 165 16.89 5.39 -4.23
CA ASP A 165 16.03 4.54 -3.43
C ASP A 165 14.59 5.06 -3.37
N ILE A 166 13.63 4.13 -3.31
CA ILE A 166 12.24 4.40 -2.96
C ILE A 166 12.19 4.79 -1.48
N VAL A 167 11.60 5.96 -1.22
CA VAL A 167 11.46 6.57 0.11
C VAL A 167 10.01 6.86 0.49
N SER A 168 9.08 6.65 -0.44
CA SER A 168 7.66 6.59 -0.13
C SER A 168 6.95 5.53 -0.97
N ILE A 169 5.99 4.83 -0.39
CA ILE A 169 5.08 3.91 -1.09
C ILE A 169 3.66 4.29 -0.72
N ARG A 170 2.78 4.30 -1.73
CA ARG A 170 1.36 4.54 -1.57
C ARG A 170 0.56 3.44 -2.25
N ILE A 171 -0.39 2.87 -1.50
CA ILE A 171 -1.42 1.98 -2.02
C ILE A 171 -2.76 2.68 -1.87
N SER A 172 -3.36 3.11 -2.97
CA SER A 172 -4.69 3.74 -2.97
C SER A 172 -5.73 2.79 -3.57
N GLN A 173 -6.90 2.74 -2.97
CA GLN A 173 -8.03 1.91 -3.38
C GLN A 173 -9.24 2.82 -3.51
N GLN A 174 -9.71 2.98 -4.73
CA GLN A 174 -10.84 3.84 -5.08
C GLN A 174 -12.02 2.98 -5.51
N LEU A 175 -13.23 3.29 -5.04
CA LEU A 175 -14.44 2.66 -5.55
C LEU A 175 -14.63 2.97 -7.05
N LEU A 176 -15.18 2.00 -7.78
CA LEU A 176 -15.60 2.15 -9.17
C LEU A 176 -17.01 2.66 -9.29
#